data_AF-A0A7L0PA20-F1
#
_entry.id   AF-A0A7L0PA20-F1
#
_cell.length_a   1.000
_cell.length_b   1.000
_cell.length_c   1.000
_cell.angle_alpha   90.00
_cell.angle_beta   90.00
_cell.angle_gamma   90.00
#
_symmetry.space_group_name_H-M   'P 1'
#
loop_
_entity.id
_entity.type
_entity.pdbx_description
1 polymer ?
#
loop_
_entity_poly.entity_id
_entity_poly.type
_entity_poly.pdbx_seq_one_letter_code
_entity_poly.pdbx_strand_id
1 'polypeptide(L)'
;LQGAMFHCSAWCYEDSTATMQQVQQCIKQCHVPLAQAQAIVTAKLEHFQDRLSRCTLHCNDKAKDALEAGGTEARVRGQLDACLAACGDDHLRLVPAMAKKMKDSLAALQQ
;
A
#
# COMPACT_ATOMS: atom_id res chain seq x y z
N LEU A 1 11.38 3.70 13.88
CA LEU A 1 10.13 4.50 14.01
C LEU A 1 9.38 4.18 15.30
N GLN A 2 8.87 2.95 15.51
CA GLN A 2 8.15 2.62 16.75
C GLN A 2 8.97 2.81 18.03
N GLY A 3 10.21 2.32 18.09
CA GLY A 3 11.08 2.55 19.26
C GLY A 3 11.34 4.03 19.55
N ALA A 4 11.56 4.84 18.50
CA ALA A 4 11.76 6.28 18.62
C ALA A 4 10.47 7.00 19.09
N MET A 5 9.30 6.57 18.62
CA MET A 5 8.01 7.07 19.09
C MET A 5 7.85 6.81 20.60
N PHE A 6 8.09 5.58 21.06
CA PHE A 6 7.97 5.26 22.49
C PHE A 6 8.98 6.02 23.35
N HIS A 7 10.21 6.17 22.87
CA HIS A 7 11.23 6.96 23.57
C HIS A 7 10.84 8.45 23.66
N CYS A 8 10.34 9.04 22.57
CA CYS A 8 9.81 10.40 22.56
C CYS A 8 8.63 10.56 23.53
N SER A 9 7.68 9.62 23.53
CA SER A 9 6.55 9.65 24.45
C SER A 9 7.00 9.55 25.91
N ALA A 10 8.03 8.73 26.22
CA ALA A 10 8.61 8.67 27.55
C ALA A 10 9.22 10.01 27.98
N TRP A 11 9.98 10.65 27.09
CA TRP A 11 10.54 11.99 27.33
C TRP A 11 9.47 13.05 27.61
N CYS A 12 8.30 12.98 26.95
CA CYS A 12 7.19 13.89 27.23
C CYS A 12 6.69 13.82 28.69
N TYR A 13 6.87 12.69 29.38
CA TYR A 13 6.50 12.53 30.78
C TYR A 13 7.57 13.01 31.77
N GLU A 14 8.80 13.25 31.30
CA GLU A 14 9.91 13.71 32.15
C GLU A 14 9.82 15.21 32.47
N ASP A 15 9.04 15.97 31.69
CA ASP A 15 8.75 17.38 31.98
C ASP A 15 7.76 17.52 33.15
N SER A 16 8.33 17.67 34.35
CA SER A 16 7.58 17.85 35.60
C SER A 16 6.86 19.21 35.71
N THR A 17 7.11 20.15 34.80
CA THR A 17 6.47 21.47 34.76
C THR A 17 5.31 21.54 33.78
N ALA A 18 5.20 20.56 32.88
CA ALA A 18 4.14 20.47 31.91
C ALA A 18 2.81 20.06 32.56
N THR A 19 1.73 20.72 32.14
CA THR A 19 0.37 20.29 32.42
C THR A 19 0.06 18.99 31.68
N MET A 20 -0.92 18.23 32.17
CA MET A 20 -1.38 17.01 31.50
C MET A 20 -1.78 17.24 30.03
N GLN A 21 -2.36 18.40 29.70
CA GLN A 21 -2.72 18.75 28.32
C GLN A 21 -1.48 18.92 27.42
N GLN A 22 -0.43 19.55 27.94
CA GLN A 22 0.84 19.71 27.22
C GLN A 22 1.52 18.35 26.98
N VAL A 23 1.52 17.46 27.97
CA VAL A 23 2.05 16.10 27.84
C VAL A 23 1.29 15.31 26.76
N GLN A 24 -0.05 15.37 26.76
CA GLN A 24 -0.87 14.71 25.75
C GLN A 24 -0.59 15.26 24.34
N GLN A 25 -0.38 16.56 24.21
CA GLN A 25 -0.03 17.17 22.92
C GLN A 25 1.36 16.75 22.45
N CYS A 26 2.34 16.64 23.35
CA CYS A 26 3.69 16.13 23.05
C CYS A 26 3.63 14.68 22.54
N ILE A 27 2.91 13.80 23.24
CA ILE A 27 2.73 12.39 22.83
C ILE A 27 2.10 12.28 21.45
N LYS A 28 1.07 13.09 21.17
CA LYS A 28 0.46 13.13 19.83
C LYS A 28 1.50 13.45 18.75
N GLN A 29 2.38 14.42 18.98
CA GLN A 29 3.46 14.76 18.04
C GLN A 29 4.44 13.60 17.85
N CYS A 30 4.81 12.89 18.92
CA CYS A 30 5.68 11.70 18.82
C CYS A 30 5.08 10.60 17.92
N HIS A 31 3.76 10.50 17.86
CA HIS A 31 3.05 9.47 17.07
C HIS A 31 2.88 9.85 15.59
N VAL A 32 2.94 11.15 15.24
CA VAL A 32 2.72 11.64 13.87
C VAL A 32 3.62 10.95 12.83
N PRO A 33 4.96 10.85 13.01
CA PRO A 33 5.82 10.26 11.99
C PRO A 33 5.52 8.78 11.74
N LEU A 34 5.17 8.03 12.79
CA LEU A 34 4.79 6.62 12.65
C LEU A 34 3.47 6.48 11.89
N ALA A 35 2.47 7.29 12.24
CA ALA A 35 1.17 7.28 11.56
C ALA A 35 1.30 7.67 10.07
N GLN A 36 2.13 8.67 9.76
CA GLN A 36 2.44 9.05 8.38
C GLN A 36 3.14 7.93 7.61
N ALA A 37 4.14 7.28 8.22
CA ALA A 37 4.82 6.14 7.61
C ALA A 37 3.85 4.99 7.29
N GLN A 38 2.95 4.67 8.24
CA GLN A 38 1.90 3.68 8.03
C GLN A 38 0.97 4.08 6.87
N ALA A 39 0.51 5.32 6.83
CA ALA A 39 -0.35 5.82 5.76
C ALA A 39 0.31 5.71 4.37
N ILE A 40 1.60 6.04 4.26
CA ILE A 40 2.36 5.89 3.01
C ILE A 40 2.39 4.44 2.54
N VAL A 41 2.74 3.51 3.44
CA VAL A 41 2.85 2.09 3.09
C VAL A 41 1.49 1.55 2.65
N THR A 42 0.45 1.81 3.45
CA THR A 42 -0.93 1.38 3.16
C THR A 42 -1.40 1.92 1.81
N ALA A 43 -1.29 3.23 1.57
CA ALA A 43 -1.76 3.84 0.33
C ALA A 43 -1.03 3.28 -0.91
N LYS A 44 0.28 3.01 -0.83
CA LYS A 44 1.03 2.40 -1.96
C LYS A 44 0.59 0.97 -2.23
N LEU A 45 0.34 0.17 -1.18
CA LEU A 45 -0.13 -1.20 -1.32
C LEU A 45 -1.57 -1.26 -1.84
N GLU A 46 -2.45 -0.39 -1.34
CA GLU A 46 -3.83 -0.27 -1.83
C GLU A 46 -3.87 0.08 -3.31
N HIS A 47 -3.10 1.09 -3.73
CA HIS A 47 -3.01 1.47 -5.14
C HIS A 47 -2.49 0.33 -6.04
N PHE A 48 -1.55 -0.47 -5.53
CA PHE A 48 -1.07 -1.65 -6.27
C PHE A 48 -2.14 -2.74 -6.38
N GLN A 49 -2.82 -3.05 -5.28
CA GLN A 49 -3.91 -4.03 -5.22
C GLN A 49 -5.10 -3.65 -6.09
N ASP A 50 -5.47 -2.38 -6.11
CA ASP A 50 -6.54 -1.81 -6.93
C ASP A 50 -6.24 -1.98 -8.43
N ARG A 51 -5.00 -1.69 -8.85
CA ARG A 51 -4.56 -1.93 -10.23
C ARG A 51 -4.57 -3.40 -10.62
N LEU A 52 -4.10 -4.28 -9.74
CA LEU A 52 -4.11 -5.72 -9.98
C LEU A 52 -5.55 -6.24 -10.10
N SER A 53 -6.43 -5.81 -9.19
CA SER A 53 -7.85 -6.18 -9.19
C SER A 53 -8.56 -5.75 -10.48
N ARG A 54 -8.35 -4.51 -10.93
CA ARG A 54 -8.89 -4.03 -12.21
C ARG A 54 -8.38 -4.81 -13.41
N CYS A 55 -7.10 -5.19 -13.39
CA CYS A 55 -6.51 -5.98 -14.46
C CYS A 55 -7.12 -7.38 -14.55
N THR A 56 -7.34 -8.05 -13.41
CA THR A 56 -8.09 -9.31 -13.31
C THR A 56 -9.53 -9.15 -13.80
N LEU A 57 -10.22 -8.08 -13.40
CA LEU A 57 -11.59 -7.81 -13.84
C LEU A 57 -11.66 -7.65 -15.37
N HIS A 58 -10.74 -6.89 -15.95
CA HIS A 58 -10.66 -6.72 -17.40
C HIS A 58 -10.38 -8.04 -18.14
N CYS A 59 -9.58 -8.95 -17.58
CA CYS A 59 -9.41 -10.28 -18.14
C CYS A 59 -10.71 -11.10 -18.09
N ASN A 60 -11.46 -11.01 -16.99
CA ASN A 60 -12.76 -11.67 -16.88
C ASN A 60 -13.78 -11.11 -17.86
N ASP A 61 -13.82 -9.80 -18.07
CA ASP A 61 -14.74 -9.16 -19.02
C ASP A 61 -14.41 -9.61 -20.46
N LYS A 62 -13.12 -9.62 -20.84
CA LYS A 62 -12.69 -10.17 -22.13
C LYS A 62 -13.07 -11.64 -22.33
N ALA A 63 -13.01 -12.44 -21.27
CA ALA A 63 -13.41 -13.84 -21.34
C ALA A 63 -14.93 -13.97 -21.56
N LYS A 64 -15.75 -13.16 -20.87
CA LYS A 64 -17.20 -13.10 -21.09
C LYS A 64 -17.54 -12.69 -22.51
N ASP A 65 -16.95 -11.60 -23.01
CA ASP A 65 -17.17 -11.11 -24.37
C ASP A 65 -16.82 -12.19 -25.41
N ALA A 66 -15.73 -12.93 -25.18
CA ALA A 66 -15.32 -14.02 -26.07
C ALA A 66 -16.30 -15.22 -26.07
N LEU A 67 -16.94 -15.53 -24.94
CA LEU A 67 -18.00 -16.54 -24.87
C LEU A 67 -19.26 -16.06 -25.60
N GLU A 68 -19.67 -14.81 -25.37
CA GLU A 68 -20.84 -14.21 -26.02
C GLU A 68 -20.68 -14.13 -27.55
N ALA A 69 -19.44 -13.94 -28.03
CA ALA A 69 -19.09 -13.98 -29.45
C ALA A 69 -19.06 -15.40 -30.05
N GLY A 70 -19.43 -16.44 -29.30
CA GLY A 70 -19.46 -17.84 -29.77
C GLY A 70 -18.15 -18.61 -29.58
N GLY A 71 -17.23 -18.11 -28.74
CA GLY A 71 -16.01 -18.83 -28.38
C GLY A 71 -16.31 -20.09 -27.56
N THR A 72 -15.51 -21.15 -27.77
CA THR A 72 -15.64 -22.37 -26.97
C THR A 72 -15.06 -22.17 -25.55
N GLU A 73 -15.68 -22.79 -24.55
CA GLU A 73 -15.24 -22.69 -23.14
C GLU A 73 -13.75 -23.01 -22.97
N ALA A 74 -13.27 -24.08 -23.61
CA ALA A 74 -11.86 -24.48 -23.53
C ALA A 74 -10.90 -23.40 -24.07
N ARG A 75 -11.26 -22.76 -25.19
CA ARG A 75 -10.46 -21.68 -25.77
C ARG A 75 -10.49 -20.45 -24.89
N VAL A 76 -11.66 -20.04 -24.43
CA VAL A 76 -11.82 -18.86 -23.57
C VAL A 76 -11.08 -19.04 -22.26
N ARG A 77 -11.13 -20.23 -21.65
CA ARG A 77 -10.37 -20.54 -20.44
C ARG A 77 -8.87 -20.37 -20.64
N GLY A 78 -8.33 -20.91 -21.74
CA GLY A 78 -6.91 -20.72 -22.07
C GLY A 78 -6.54 -19.24 -22.29
N GLN A 79 -7.42 -18.45 -22.90
CA GLN A 79 -7.22 -17.00 -23.06
C GLN A 79 -7.27 -16.24 -21.73
N LEU A 80 -8.18 -16.62 -20.83
CA LEU A 80 -8.29 -16.05 -19.50
C LEU A 80 -7.02 -16.34 -18.69
N ASP A 81 -6.57 -17.60 -18.66
CA ASP A 81 -5.36 -18.01 -17.94
C ASP A 81 -4.13 -17.25 -18.45
N ALA A 82 -3.98 -17.11 -19.77
CA ALA A 82 -2.90 -16.33 -20.36
C ALA A 82 -2.99 -14.84 -20.02
N CYS A 83 -4.20 -14.26 -20.00
CA CYS A 83 -4.42 -12.86 -19.61
C CYS A 83 -4.05 -12.63 -18.15
N LEU A 84 -4.46 -13.53 -17.24
CA LEU A 84 -4.14 -13.44 -15.82
C LEU A 84 -2.63 -13.61 -15.55
N ALA A 85 -1.97 -14.51 -16.29
CA ALA A 85 -0.52 -14.66 -16.20
C ALA A 85 0.21 -13.37 -16.62
N ALA A 86 -0.18 -12.79 -17.77
CA ALA A 86 0.38 -11.52 -18.22
C ALA A 86 0.10 -10.38 -17.24
N CYS A 87 -1.10 -10.35 -16.65
CA CYS A 87 -1.46 -9.40 -15.61
C CYS A 87 -0.51 -9.51 -14.39
N GLY A 88 -0.23 -10.73 -13.95
CA GLY A 88 0.72 -11.01 -12.87
C GLY A 88 2.12 -10.53 -13.21
N ASP A 89 2.64 -10.90 -14.39
CA ASP A 89 3.97 -10.52 -14.85
C ASP A 89 4.14 -8.99 -14.94
N ASP A 90 3.15 -8.30 -15.49
CA ASP A 90 3.18 -6.84 -15.58
C ASP A 90 3.14 -6.17 -14.21
N HIS A 91 2.39 -6.72 -13.24
CA HIS A 91 2.36 -6.19 -11.88
C HIS A 91 3.64 -6.51 -11.11
N LEU A 92 4.25 -7.69 -11.29
CA LEU A 92 5.55 -8.04 -10.70
C LEU A 92 6.64 -7.05 -11.13
N ARG A 93 6.65 -6.64 -12.40
CA ARG A 93 7.59 -5.62 -12.92
C ARG A 93 7.44 -4.25 -12.25
N LEU A 94 6.28 -3.95 -11.68
CA LEU A 94 6.01 -2.69 -11.00
C LEU A 94 6.43 -2.70 -9.53
N VAL A 95 6.59 -3.87 -8.91
CA VAL A 95 6.95 -4.02 -7.49
C VAL A 95 8.25 -3.28 -7.14
N PRO A 96 9.36 -3.41 -7.89
CA PRO A 96 10.60 -2.70 -7.55
C PRO A 96 10.44 -1.18 -7.57
N ALA A 97 9.71 -0.64 -8.55
CA ALA A 97 9.48 0.80 -8.66
C ALA A 97 8.56 1.31 -7.53
N MET A 98 7.54 0.53 -7.15
CA MET A 98 6.69 0.82 -5.99
C MET A 98 7.50 0.82 -4.69
N ALA A 99 8.31 -0.22 -4.46
CA ALA A 99 9.16 -0.35 -3.28
C ALA A 99 10.16 0.81 -3.18
N LYS A 100 10.78 1.20 -4.29
CA LYS A 100 11.66 2.37 -4.35
C LYS A 100 10.92 3.64 -3.94
N LYS A 101 9.77 3.94 -4.57
CA LYS A 101 8.97 5.13 -4.22
C LYS A 101 8.53 5.14 -2.76
N MET A 102 8.16 3.97 -2.21
CA MET A 102 7.80 3.83 -0.81
C MET A 102 8.98 4.14 0.10
N LYS A 103 10.17 3.57 -0.18
CA LYS A 103 11.40 3.86 0.56
C LYS A 103 11.76 5.35 0.51
N ASP A 104 11.68 5.97 -0.68
CA ASP A 104 12.01 7.39 -0.86
C ASP A 104 11.03 8.28 -0.06
N SER A 105 9.73 7.98 -0.06
CA SER A 105 8.74 8.70 0.75
C SER A 105 8.95 8.50 2.26
N LEU A 106 9.36 7.31 2.70
CA LEU A 106 9.66 7.04 4.11
C LEU A 106 10.94 7.75 4.57
N ALA A 107 11.96 7.83 3.72
CA ALA A 107 13.19 8.55 4.02
C ALA A 107 12.95 10.06 4.20
N ALA A 108 11.99 10.64 3.47
CA ALA A 108 11.59 12.04 3.62
C ALA A 108 10.90 12.35 4.97
N LEU A 109 10.36 11.35 5.68
CA LEU A 109 9.80 11.53 7.03
C LEU A 109 10.86 11.54 8.14
N GLN A 110 12.10 11.16 7.81
CA GLN A 110 13.22 11.11 8.74
C GLN A 110 14.06 12.40 8.70
N GLN A 111 13.70 13.34 7.82
CA GLN A 111 14.28 14.69 7.70
C GLN A 111 13.42 15.69 8.47
#